data_AF-A0A5A8DDB0-F1
#
_entry.id   AF-A0A5A8DDB0-F1
#
_cell.length_a   1.000
_cell.length_b   1.000
_cell.length_c   1.000
_cell.angle_alpha   90.00
_cell.angle_beta   90.00
_cell.angle_gamma   90.00
#
_symmetry.space_group_name_H-M   'P 1'
#
loop_
_entity.id
_entity.type
_entity.pdbx_description
1 polymer ?
#
loop_
_entity_poly.entity_id
_entity_poly.type
_entity_poly.pdbx_seq_one_letter_code
_entity_poly.pdbx_strand_id
1 'polypeptide(L)'
;MGKKTDNGGEFGTEIEWKTPMSTSMVTVTLTEDGDVLVSGASPNKRDPAGRMVARFSPQPDGTVAHTIEITRGDGSVLLIRRVLERVE
;
A
#
# COMPACT_ATOMS: atom_id res chain seq x y z
N MET A 1 -17.26 -13.59 -8.01
CA MET A 1 -16.70 -12.43 -8.73
C MET A 1 -16.53 -11.30 -7.72
N GLY A 2 -15.30 -11.04 -7.26
CA GLY A 2 -15.05 -9.99 -6.26
C GLY A 2 -15.25 -8.61 -6.89
N LYS A 3 -16.00 -7.73 -6.22
CA LYS A 3 -16.18 -6.34 -6.66
C LYS A 3 -14.80 -5.68 -6.69
N LYS A 4 -14.36 -5.18 -7.85
CA LYS A 4 -13.12 -4.40 -7.95
C LYS A 4 -13.28 -3.19 -7.02
N THR A 5 -12.39 -3.06 -6.05
CA THR A 5 -12.28 -1.86 -5.21
C THR A 5 -11.31 -0.93 -5.90
N ASP A 6 -11.84 0.10 -6.55
CA ASP A 6 -11.02 1.14 -7.18
C ASP A 6 -10.53 2.09 -6.08
N ASN A 7 -9.21 2.25 -6.02
CA ASN A 7 -8.53 3.22 -5.17
C ASN A 7 -7.94 4.28 -6.08
N GLY A 8 -8.20 5.55 -5.78
CA GLY A 8 -7.74 6.66 -6.60
C GLY A 8 -7.69 7.95 -5.79
N GLY A 9 -6.89 8.89 -6.27
CA GLY A 9 -6.70 10.21 -5.71
C GLY A 9 -5.43 10.87 -6.22
N GLU A 10 -5.03 11.97 -5.60
CA GLU A 10 -3.88 12.77 -6.00
C GLU A 10 -2.68 12.53 -5.09
N PHE A 11 -1.46 12.58 -5.66
CA PHE A 11 -0.24 12.50 -4.87
C PHE A 11 -0.16 13.66 -3.87
N GLY A 12 0.34 13.38 -2.67
CA GLY A 12 0.45 14.34 -1.58
C GLY A 12 -0.85 14.59 -0.80
N THR A 13 -1.95 13.95 -1.20
CA THR A 13 -3.24 14.07 -0.50
C THR A 13 -3.57 12.81 0.30
N GLU A 14 -4.38 12.98 1.34
CA GLU A 14 -4.95 11.86 2.08
C GLU A 14 -6.15 11.30 1.29
N ILE A 15 -6.18 9.99 1.10
CA ILE A 15 -7.21 9.28 0.36
C ILE A 15 -7.77 8.12 1.17
N GLU A 16 -9.01 7.73 0.87
CA GLU A 16 -9.57 6.47 1.34
C GLU A 16 -8.98 5.30 0.55
N TRP A 17 -8.16 4.48 1.20
CA TRP A 17 -7.68 3.22 0.64
C TRP A 17 -8.55 2.06 1.08
N LYS A 18 -9.32 1.52 0.13
CA LYS A 18 -10.20 0.37 0.27
C LYS A 18 -9.43 -0.91 -0.03
N THR A 19 -9.39 -1.79 0.96
CA THR A 19 -8.88 -3.15 0.86
C THR A 19 -10.05 -4.14 0.96
N PRO A 20 -9.87 -5.43 0.61
CA PRO A 20 -10.92 -6.43 0.80
C PRO A 20 -11.41 -6.57 2.25
N MET A 21 -10.58 -6.19 3.23
CA MET A 21 -10.86 -6.39 4.66
C MET A 21 -11.41 -5.12 5.34
N SER A 22 -11.04 -3.93 4.88
CA SER A 22 -11.39 -2.63 5.49
C SER A 22 -10.93 -1.44 4.65
N THR A 23 -11.27 -0.23 5.11
CA THR A 23 -10.78 1.04 4.56
C THR A 23 -9.83 1.69 5.55
N SER A 24 -8.74 2.30 5.06
CA SER A 24 -7.80 3.14 5.82
C SER A 24 -7.61 4.48 5.14
N MET A 25 -7.40 5.54 5.93
CA MET A 25 -6.89 6.79 5.40
C MET A 25 -5.38 6.70 5.20
N VAL A 26 -4.91 7.04 4.00
CA VAL A 26 -3.50 6.97 3.64
C VAL A 26 -3.08 8.15 2.78
N THR A 27 -1.81 8.50 2.84
CA THR A 27 -1.19 9.43 1.90
C THR A 27 -0.48 8.65 0.81
N VAL A 28 -0.71 9.02 -0.45
CA VAL A 28 0.01 8.49 -1.60
C VAL A 28 1.07 9.50 -2.02
N THR A 29 2.32 9.06 -2.20
CA THR A 29 3.46 9.93 -2.52
C THR A 29 4.24 9.33 -3.68
N LEU A 30 4.66 10.16 -4.63
CA LEU A 30 5.62 9.79 -5.67
C LEU A 30 7.01 10.23 -5.20
N THR A 31 7.97 9.31 -5.21
CA THR A 31 9.37 9.61 -4.86
C THR A 31 10.17 10.07 -6.08
N GLU A 32 11.34 10.66 -5.85
CA GLU A 32 12.26 11.07 -6.92
C GLU A 32 12.74 9.90 -7.79
N ASP A 33 12.86 8.71 -7.20
CA ASP A 33 13.24 7.47 -7.88
C ASP A 33 12.09 6.85 -8.69
N GLY A 34 10.90 7.46 -8.66
CA GLY A 34 9.71 6.96 -9.36
C GLY A 34 8.90 5.90 -8.60
N ASP A 35 9.28 5.58 -7.36
CA ASP A 35 8.46 4.72 -6.50
C ASP A 35 7.17 5.43 -6.08
N VAL A 36 6.06 4.69 -6.05
CA VAL A 36 4.82 5.12 -5.39
C VAL A 36 4.79 4.55 -3.98
N LEU A 37 4.70 5.43 -2.99
CA LEU A 37 4.53 5.09 -1.58
C LEU A 37 3.10 5.36 -1.13
N VAL A 38 2.47 4.38 -0.49
CA VAL A 38 1.17 4.51 0.16
C VAL A 38 1.36 4.28 1.65
N SER A 39 1.13 5.29 2.47
CA SER A 39 1.42 5.21 3.91
C SER A 39 0.26 5.71 4.77
N GLY A 40 0.02 5.06 5.91
CA GLY A 40 -1.03 5.49 6.82
C GLY A 40 -1.35 4.45 7.89
N ALA A 41 -2.56 4.53 8.45
CA ALA A 41 -3.04 3.57 9.42
C ALA A 41 -3.21 2.19 8.78
N SER A 42 -2.80 1.15 9.50
CA SER A 42 -2.99 -0.22 9.04
C SER A 42 -4.49 -0.52 8.87
N PRO A 43 -4.90 -1.18 7.78
CA PRO A 43 -6.29 -1.61 7.59
C PRO A 43 -6.73 -2.64 8.63
N ASN A 44 -5.81 -3.20 9.41
CA ASN A 44 -6.14 -4.18 10.44
C ASN A 44 -6.85 -3.53 11.64
N LYS A 45 -8.19 -3.61 11.68
CA LYS A 45 -9.01 -3.09 12.79
C LYS A 45 -8.71 -3.72 14.17
N ARG A 46 -8.05 -4.89 14.22
CA ARG A 46 -7.64 -5.52 15.48
C ARG A 46 -6.38 -4.89 16.08
N ASP A 47 -5.69 -4.05 15.31
CA ASP A 47 -4.48 -3.36 15.73
C ASP A 47 -4.56 -1.87 15.29
N PRO A 48 -5.35 -1.05 16.02
CA PRO A 48 -5.61 0.33 15.64
C PRO A 48 -4.38 1.25 15.75
N ALA A 49 -3.36 0.84 16.49
CA ALA A 49 -2.07 1.54 16.56
C ALA A 49 -1.14 1.14 15.40
N GLY A 50 -1.49 0.12 14.63
CA GLY A 50 -0.70 -0.37 13.52
C GLY A 50 -0.59 0.67 12.40
N ARG A 51 0.57 0.72 11.77
CA ARG A 51 0.86 1.54 10.59
C ARG A 51 1.25 0.65 9.42
N MET A 52 1.03 1.15 8.22
CA MET A 52 1.37 0.46 6.99
C MET A 52 2.10 1.42 6.04
N VAL A 53 3.10 0.88 5.35
CA VAL A 53 3.73 1.51 4.19
C VAL A 53 3.78 0.48 3.07
N ALA A 54 3.11 0.76 1.96
CA ALA A 54 3.24 0.01 0.73
C ALA A 54 4.09 0.80 -0.27
N ARG A 55 5.05 0.14 -0.89
CA ARG A 55 5.93 0.69 -1.93
C ARG A 55 5.71 -0.10 -3.22
N PHE A 56 5.46 0.62 -4.30
CA PHE A 56 5.38 0.10 -5.65
C PHE A 56 6.54 0.68 -6.45
N SER A 57 7.49 -0.17 -6.80
CA SER A 57 8.72 0.20 -7.50
C SER A 57 8.70 -0.37 -8.91
N PRO A 58 8.51 0.47 -9.95
CA PRO A 58 8.62 0.03 -11.34
C PRO A 58 10.00 -0.57 -11.60
N GLN A 59 10.04 -1.69 -12.32
CA GLN A 59 11.28 -2.38 -12.67
C GLN A 59 11.57 -2.20 -14.17
N PRO A 60 12.86 -2.25 -14.59
CA PRO A 60 13.24 -2.11 -16.00
C PRO A 60 12.64 -3.19 -16.93
N ASP A 61 12.31 -4.36 -16.38
CA ASP A 61 11.67 -5.47 -17.11
C ASP A 61 10.15 -5.27 -17.30
N GLY A 62 9.61 -4.14 -16.85
CA GLY A 62 8.19 -3.80 -16.95
C GLY A 62 7.33 -4.38 -15.82
N THR A 63 7.91 -5.13 -14.86
CA THR A 63 7.22 -5.56 -13.64
C THR A 63 7.18 -4.44 -12.59
N VAL A 64 6.41 -4.65 -11.52
CA VAL A 64 6.41 -3.76 -10.35
C VAL A 64 6.77 -4.57 -9.11
N ALA A 65 7.87 -4.20 -8.44
CA ALA A 65 8.17 -4.73 -7.12
C ALA A 65 7.24 -4.07 -6.09
N HIS A 66 6.44 -4.87 -5.39
CA HIS A 66 5.50 -4.42 -4.39
C HIS A 66 5.93 -4.91 -3.00
N THR A 67 6.28 -3.98 -2.13
CA THR A 67 6.65 -4.25 -0.73
C THR A 67 5.62 -3.62 0.20
N ILE A 68 5.11 -4.38 1.16
CA ILE A 68 4.24 -3.86 2.22
C ILE A 68 4.92 -4.12 3.55
N GLU A 69 5.16 -3.06 4.30
CA GLU A 69 5.60 -3.10 5.69
C GLU A 69 4.44 -2.72 6.59
N ILE A 70 4.14 -3.56 7.58
CA ILE A 70 3.12 -3.29 8.60
C ILE A 70 3.82 -3.31 9.95
N THR A 71 3.95 -2.14 10.56
CA THR A 71 4.40 -2.01 11.95
C THR A 71 3.18 -2.13 12.85
N ARG A 72 3.18 -3.08 13.77
CA ARG A 72 2.09 -3.32 14.72
C ARG A 72 2.21 -2.44 15.96
N GLY A 73 1.13 -2.31 16.72
CA GLY A 73 1.13 -1.55 17.98
C GLY A 73 2.12 -2.04 19.03
N ASP A 74 2.54 -3.31 18.97
CA ASP A 74 3.56 -3.91 19.84
C ASP A 74 5.01 -3.69 19.35
N GLY A 75 5.19 -2.96 18.23
CA GLY A 75 6.47 -2.70 17.60
C GLY A 75 6.98 -3.82 16.69
N SER A 76 6.29 -4.96 16.61
CA SER A 76 6.65 -6.01 15.65
C SER A 76 6.34 -5.59 14.21
N VAL A 77 7.12 -6.11 13.26
CA VAL A 77 7.00 -5.76 11.84
C VAL A 77 6.66 -6.99 11.01
N LEU A 78 5.62 -6.87 10.19
CA LEU A 78 5.30 -7.83 9.13
C LEU A 78 5.73 -7.26 7.79
N LEU A 79 6.52 -8.02 7.05
CA LEU A 79 7.01 -7.64 5.73
C LEU A 79 6.47 -8.59 4.67
N ILE A 80 5.84 -8.03 3.63
CA ILE A 80 5.32 -8.75 2.48
C ILE A 80 6.04 -8.22 1.24
N ARG A 81 6.59 -9.11 0.41
CA ARG A 81 7.25 -8.75 -0.85
C ARG A 81 6.64 -9.57 -1.99
N ARG A 82 6.32 -8.89 -3.09
CA ARG A 82 5.72 -9.49 -4.30
C ARG A 82 6.30 -8.82 -5.53
N VAL A 83 6.30 -9.55 -6.64
CA VAL A 83 6.48 -8.98 -7.97
C VAL A 83 5.11 -9.01 -8.64
N LEU A 84 4.68 -7.87 -9.19
CA LEU A 84 3.43 -7.74 -9.92
C LEU A 84 3.76 -7.69 -11.40
N GLU A 85 3.19 -8.63 -12.15
CA GLU A 85 3.32 -8.72 -13.60
C GLU A 85 2.13 -8.02 -14.27
N ARG A 86 2.36 -7.56 -15.50
CA ARG A 86 1.28 -7.02 -16.32
C ARG A 86 0.34 -8.15 -16.71
N VAL A 87 -0.95 -7.97 -16.48
CA VAL A 87 -1.99 -8.87 -17.00
C VAL A 87 -2.30 -8.42 -18.43
N GLU A 88 -2.19 -9.35 -19.40
CA GLU A 88 -2.58 -9.16 -20.81
C GLU A 88 -4.08 -8.97 -20.98
#